data_AF-A0A060YN33-F1
#
_entry.id   AF-A0A060YN33-F1
#
_cell.length_a   1.000
_cell.length_b   1.000
_cell.length_c   1.000
_cell.angle_alpha   90.00
_cell.angle_beta   90.00
_cell.angle_gamma   90.00
#
_symmetry.space_group_name_H-M   'P 1'
#
loop_
_entity.id
_entity.type
_entity.pdbx_description
1 polymer ?
#
loop_
_entity_poly.entity_id
_entity_poly.type
_entity_poly.pdbx_seq_one_letter_code
_entity_poly.pdbx_strand_id
1 'polypeptide(L)'
;MMQCFHFIVEPVKNITAKLKESRKRAKNEKREPLEENQLFIVELARDLNRVCQRSEVLENIWKLEDIWPTPLCRAFILEWASLLESKKRPMQLDGWPEESEWRKQDLFSENEMENAKRTIINWTKDLRAQPEQSVWPGEAVAQVLEDLQAAWRSRHMPNLLTAMELLMWVLLTQGLDKEAIPQQWLIWKQRTQKIGAARYIPHSVRQKSI
;
A
#
# COMPACT_ATOMS: atom_id res chain seq x y z
N MET A 1 -5.83 68.56 4.75
CA MET A 1 -4.57 68.58 3.99
C MET A 1 -4.01 67.15 4.02
N MET A 2 -3.87 66.51 2.84
CA MET A 2 -2.95 65.42 2.43
C MET A 2 -2.49 64.41 3.52
N GLN A 3 -2.87 63.12 3.52
CA GLN A 3 -2.46 61.97 2.66
C GLN A 3 -1.51 60.99 3.41
N CYS A 4 -1.65 59.69 3.08
CA CYS A 4 -0.78 58.51 3.37
C CYS A 4 -0.99 57.85 4.75
N PHE A 5 -1.25 56.55 4.88
CA PHE A 5 -0.69 55.42 4.13
C PHE A 5 -1.72 54.33 3.76
N HIS A 6 -1.65 53.95 2.49
CA HIS A 6 -2.13 52.69 1.91
C HIS A 6 -1.16 51.54 2.25
N PHE A 7 -1.71 50.32 2.34
CA PHE A 7 -1.02 49.02 2.31
C PHE A 7 -0.08 48.74 3.50
N ILE A 8 -0.22 47.63 4.23
CA ILE A 8 0.15 46.27 3.79
C ILE A 8 -0.85 45.26 4.40
N VAL A 9 -1.74 44.74 3.56
CA VAL A 9 -2.35 43.42 3.79
C VAL A 9 -1.75 42.50 2.74
N GLU A 10 -1.10 41.44 3.22
CA GLU A 10 -0.33 40.38 2.53
C GLU A 10 1.19 40.61 2.33
N PRO A 11 2.03 39.57 2.58
CA PRO A 11 1.68 38.15 2.38
C PRO A 11 2.10 37.20 3.51
N VAL A 12 1.17 36.85 4.40
CA VAL A 12 1.33 35.66 5.28
C VAL A 12 1.37 34.37 4.43
N LYS A 13 0.70 34.37 3.26
CA LYS A 13 0.69 33.26 2.29
C LYS A 13 2.07 32.92 1.74
N ASN A 14 2.94 33.91 1.52
CA ASN A 14 4.28 33.71 0.95
C ASN A 14 5.27 33.13 1.99
N ILE A 15 5.13 33.50 3.27
CA ILE A 15 5.97 32.95 4.34
C ILE A 15 5.63 31.47 4.60
N THR A 16 4.35 31.11 4.60
CA THR A 16 3.93 29.70 4.73
C THR A 16 4.30 28.86 3.50
N ALA A 17 4.26 29.44 2.30
CA ALA A 17 4.70 28.78 1.07
C ALA A 17 6.21 28.52 1.10
N LYS A 18 7.01 29.54 1.45
CA LYS A 18 8.46 29.41 1.59
C LYS A 18 8.83 28.39 2.68
N LEU A 19 8.15 28.38 3.83
CA LEU A 19 8.42 27.39 4.88
C LEU A 19 8.04 25.95 4.45
N LYS A 20 6.93 25.77 3.73
CA LYS A 20 6.55 24.46 3.15
C LYS A 20 7.54 24.01 2.08
N GLU A 21 8.04 24.93 1.27
CA GLU A 21 9.02 24.67 0.20
C GLU A 21 10.41 24.37 0.77
N SER A 22 10.85 25.09 1.81
CA SER A 22 12.08 24.80 2.56
C SER A 22 12.02 23.45 3.26
N ARG A 23 10.86 23.07 3.84
CA ARG A 23 10.66 21.75 4.43
C ARG A 23 10.62 20.63 3.39
N LYS A 24 10.13 20.90 2.18
CA LYS A 24 10.22 19.99 1.02
C LYS A 24 11.66 19.82 0.53
N ARG A 25 12.44 20.91 0.40
CA ARG A 25 13.86 20.85 0.01
C ARG A 25 14.72 20.15 1.05
N ALA A 26 14.55 20.46 2.34
CA ALA A 26 15.30 19.81 3.43
C ALA A 26 14.96 18.32 3.59
N LYS A 27 13.76 17.87 3.17
CA LYS A 27 13.43 16.44 3.09
C LYS A 27 14.09 15.73 1.90
N ASN A 28 14.37 16.44 0.80
CA ASN A 28 14.98 15.86 -0.40
C ASN A 28 16.51 15.79 -0.34
N GLU A 29 17.18 16.67 0.40
CA GLU A 29 18.66 16.76 0.38
C GLU A 29 19.39 15.76 1.29
N LYS A 30 18.69 14.96 2.11
CA LYS A 30 19.31 14.02 3.09
C LYS A 30 18.74 12.59 3.08
N ARG A 31 17.99 12.20 2.05
CA ARG A 31 17.50 10.82 1.95
C ARG A 31 18.52 10.02 1.16
N GLU A 32 19.05 8.97 1.78
CA GLU A 32 19.77 7.93 1.06
C GLU A 32 18.90 7.44 -0.11
N PRO A 33 19.50 7.17 -1.29
CA PRO A 33 18.75 6.63 -2.41
C PRO A 33 18.06 5.33 -1.97
N LEU A 34 16.81 5.16 -2.39
CA LEU A 34 16.09 3.93 -2.10
C LEU A 34 16.82 2.74 -2.71
N GLU A 35 16.87 1.65 -1.96
CA GLU A 35 17.33 0.37 -2.46
C GLU A 35 16.36 -0.19 -3.51
N GLU A 36 16.86 -1.11 -4.32
CA GLU A 36 16.11 -1.65 -5.47
C GLU A 36 14.75 -2.24 -5.08
N ASN A 37 14.69 -2.99 -3.97
CA ASN A 37 13.44 -3.58 -3.49
C ASN A 37 12.43 -2.54 -2.98
N GLN A 38 12.91 -1.41 -2.46
CA GLN A 38 12.04 -0.30 -2.06
C GLN A 38 11.50 0.43 -3.28
N LEU A 39 12.35 0.69 -4.29
CA LEU A 39 11.93 1.26 -5.57
C LEU A 39 10.89 0.39 -6.26
N PHE A 40 11.07 -0.93 -6.23
CA PHE A 40 10.11 -1.87 -6.78
C PHE A 40 8.71 -1.71 -6.17
N ILE A 41 8.62 -1.64 -4.84
CA ILE A 41 7.33 -1.45 -4.14
C ILE A 41 6.72 -0.08 -4.48
N VAL A 42 7.53 0.97 -4.57
CA VAL A 42 7.08 2.32 -4.95
C VAL A 42 6.45 2.32 -6.35
N GLU A 43 7.09 1.68 -7.33
CA GLU A 43 6.57 1.60 -8.69
C GLU A 43 5.32 0.72 -8.76
N LEU A 44 5.29 -0.40 -8.04
CA LEU A 44 4.11 -1.25 -7.95
C LEU A 44 2.93 -0.49 -7.35
N ALA A 45 3.14 0.29 -6.29
CA ALA A 45 2.06 1.10 -5.71
C ALA A 45 1.57 2.20 -6.64
N ARG A 46 2.44 2.76 -7.49
CA ARG A 46 2.04 3.72 -8.54
C ARG A 46 1.15 3.04 -9.57
N ASP A 47 1.52 1.86 -10.05
CA ASP A 47 0.71 1.09 -11.01
C ASP A 47 -0.68 0.77 -10.46
N LEU A 48 -0.74 0.31 -9.19
CA LEU A 48 -1.99 0.01 -8.50
C LEU A 48 -2.85 1.27 -8.31
N ASN A 49 -2.24 2.38 -7.88
CA ASN A 49 -2.93 3.65 -7.65
C ASN A 49 -3.53 4.23 -8.93
N ARG A 50 -2.83 4.06 -10.07
CA ARG A 50 -3.30 4.51 -11.38
C ARG A 50 -4.57 3.78 -11.81
N VAL A 51 -4.66 2.47 -11.57
CA VAL A 51 -5.76 1.62 -12.07
C VAL A 51 -6.96 1.59 -11.11
N CYS A 52 -6.72 1.59 -9.80
CA CYS A 52 -7.77 1.46 -8.79
C CYS A 52 -8.35 2.82 -8.39
N GLN A 53 -9.68 2.95 -8.44
CA GLN A 53 -10.40 4.06 -7.81
C GLN A 53 -10.23 4.03 -6.28
N ARG A 54 -10.31 5.20 -5.64
CA ARG A 54 -10.24 5.37 -4.17
C ARG A 54 -9.01 4.72 -3.53
N SER A 55 -7.88 4.83 -4.21
CA SER A 55 -6.60 4.24 -3.82
C SER A 55 -5.56 5.28 -3.39
N GLU A 56 -5.98 6.51 -3.06
CA GLU A 56 -5.12 7.65 -2.72
C GLU A 56 -4.22 7.38 -1.49
N VAL A 57 -4.57 6.37 -0.69
CA VAL A 57 -3.70 5.86 0.38
C VAL A 57 -2.34 5.42 -0.15
N LEU A 58 -2.25 4.88 -1.37
CA LEU A 58 -1.00 4.48 -2.00
C LEU A 58 -0.12 5.66 -2.42
N GLU A 59 -0.67 6.88 -2.52
CA GLU A 59 0.14 8.07 -2.79
C GLU A 59 1.21 8.30 -1.72
N ASN A 60 0.92 7.94 -0.47
CA ASN A 60 1.87 8.08 0.64
C ASN A 60 3.08 7.14 0.45
N ILE A 61 2.90 6.02 -0.25
CA ILE A 61 3.95 5.06 -0.60
C ILE A 61 4.81 5.66 -1.72
N TRP A 62 4.21 6.00 -2.87
CA TRP A 62 4.99 6.42 -4.03
C TRP A 62 5.50 7.87 -3.96
N LYS A 63 4.95 8.71 -3.07
CA LYS A 63 5.52 10.02 -2.67
C LYS A 63 6.57 9.91 -1.55
N LEU A 64 6.93 8.69 -1.15
CA LEU A 64 7.99 8.41 -0.17
C LEU A 64 7.70 9.00 1.22
N GLU A 65 6.43 9.04 1.62
CA GLU A 65 6.00 9.40 2.98
C GLU A 65 6.01 8.19 3.91
N ASP A 66 5.70 7.02 3.37
CA ASP A 66 5.85 5.71 4.01
C ASP A 66 7.09 5.00 3.43
N ILE A 67 8.03 4.61 4.29
CA ILE A 67 9.31 3.99 3.90
C ILE A 67 9.52 2.76 4.79
N TRP A 68 9.97 1.66 4.19
CA TRP A 68 10.10 0.36 4.86
C TRP A 68 11.56 -0.09 4.86
N PRO A 69 11.98 -0.88 5.87
CA PRO A 69 13.29 -1.53 5.83
C PRO A 69 13.33 -2.61 4.74
N THR A 70 14.49 -2.79 4.10
CA THR A 70 14.69 -3.74 2.98
C THR A 70 14.21 -5.16 3.26
N PRO A 71 14.44 -5.76 4.46
CA PRO A 71 13.92 -7.09 4.77
C PRO A 71 12.39 -7.18 4.64
N LEU A 72 11.68 -6.12 5.03
CA LEU A 72 10.22 -6.07 4.89
C LEU A 72 9.80 -5.99 3.41
N CYS A 73 10.55 -5.26 2.58
CA CYS A 73 10.30 -5.21 1.14
C CYS A 73 10.52 -6.58 0.48
N ARG A 74 11.62 -7.27 0.83
CA ARG A 74 11.93 -8.62 0.32
C ARG A 74 10.83 -9.61 0.68
N ALA A 75 10.43 -9.63 1.96
CA ALA A 75 9.35 -10.48 2.45
C ALA A 75 8.04 -10.25 1.68
N PHE A 76 7.66 -8.99 1.49
CA PHE A 76 6.46 -8.63 0.74
C PHE A 76 6.52 -9.13 -0.72
N ILE A 77 7.63 -8.89 -1.42
CA ILE A 77 7.80 -9.28 -2.83
C ILE A 77 7.70 -10.81 -2.99
N LEU A 78 8.38 -11.56 -2.12
CA LEU A 78 8.39 -13.02 -2.17
C LEU A 78 7.00 -13.61 -1.84
N GLU A 79 6.33 -13.09 -0.80
CA GLU A 79 4.97 -13.52 -0.43
C GLU A 79 4.00 -13.36 -1.59
N TRP A 80 4.01 -12.18 -2.22
CA TRP A 80 3.10 -11.87 -3.30
C TRP A 80 3.43 -12.59 -4.60
N ALA A 81 4.70 -12.77 -4.95
CA ALA A 81 5.09 -13.57 -6.10
C ALA A 81 4.64 -15.03 -5.94
N SER A 82 4.86 -15.62 -4.76
CA SER A 82 4.41 -16.98 -4.46
C SER A 82 2.88 -17.11 -4.57
N LEU A 83 2.14 -16.12 -4.05
CA LEU A 83 0.67 -16.10 -4.15
C LEU A 83 0.22 -16.09 -5.62
N LEU A 84 0.83 -15.24 -6.45
CA LEU A 84 0.54 -15.12 -7.88
C LEU A 84 0.84 -16.40 -8.66
N GLU A 85 1.95 -17.07 -8.35
CA GLU A 85 2.37 -18.32 -9.00
C GLU A 85 1.51 -19.52 -8.62
N SER A 86 1.00 -19.55 -7.39
CA SER A 86 0.32 -20.72 -6.83
C SER A 86 -0.93 -21.14 -7.60
N LYS A 87 -1.45 -20.32 -8.54
CA LYS A 87 -2.72 -20.48 -9.28
C LYS A 87 -3.95 -20.69 -8.39
N LYS A 88 -3.78 -20.76 -7.07
CA LYS A 88 -4.84 -20.85 -6.08
C LYS A 88 -5.45 -19.47 -5.99
N ARG A 89 -6.76 -19.40 -6.25
CA ARG A 89 -7.49 -18.19 -5.89
C ARG A 89 -7.29 -17.98 -4.39
N PRO A 90 -7.16 -16.73 -3.94
CA PRO A 90 -7.00 -16.43 -2.53
C PRO A 90 -8.11 -17.03 -1.62
N MET A 91 -9.24 -17.48 -2.21
CA MET A 91 -10.37 -18.13 -1.54
C MET A 91 -10.32 -19.67 -1.39
N GLN A 92 -9.35 -20.40 -1.95
CA GLN A 92 -9.24 -21.85 -1.65
C GLN A 92 -8.74 -22.04 -0.21
N LEU A 93 -9.63 -21.90 0.76
CA LEU A 93 -9.33 -21.99 2.20
C LEU A 93 -8.76 -23.36 2.62
N ASP A 94 -9.04 -24.41 1.84
CA ASP A 94 -8.61 -25.78 2.08
C ASP A 94 -7.38 -26.12 1.22
N GLY A 95 -6.19 -25.99 1.79
CA GLY A 95 -4.94 -26.41 1.15
C GLY A 95 -3.81 -25.38 1.09
N TRP A 96 -3.85 -24.33 1.91
CA TRP A 96 -2.68 -23.46 2.11
C TRP A 96 -1.64 -24.14 3.00
N PRO A 97 -0.33 -23.98 2.73
CA PRO A 97 0.72 -24.45 3.64
C PRO A 97 0.51 -23.82 5.02
N GLU A 98 0.30 -24.66 6.03
CA GLU A 98 0.35 -24.22 7.43
C GLU A 98 1.79 -23.78 7.72
N GLU A 99 1.94 -22.50 8.04
CA GLU A 99 3.22 -21.79 7.96
C GLU A 99 3.72 -21.59 6.53
N SER A 100 3.79 -20.33 6.16
CA SER A 100 4.51 -19.96 4.97
C SER A 100 6.01 -20.01 5.28
N GLU A 101 6.65 -21.16 5.04
CA GLU A 101 8.07 -21.44 5.29
C GLU A 101 9.03 -20.33 4.82
N TRP A 102 8.60 -19.51 3.85
CA TRP A 102 9.33 -18.34 3.36
C TRP A 102 9.57 -17.25 4.44
N ARG A 103 8.77 -17.15 5.52
CA ARG A 103 9.03 -16.20 6.63
C ARG A 103 10.20 -16.61 7.51
N LYS A 104 10.63 -17.87 7.43
CA LYS A 104 11.77 -18.41 8.19
C LYS A 104 13.08 -18.37 7.39
N GLN A 105 13.03 -17.95 6.11
CA GLN A 105 14.18 -17.99 5.22
C GLN A 105 14.73 -16.59 4.98
N ASP A 106 15.69 -16.20 5.80
CA ASP A 106 16.61 -15.08 5.55
C ASP A 106 17.64 -15.42 4.44
N LEU A 107 17.32 -16.41 3.59
CA LEU A 107 18.25 -17.12 2.70
C LEU A 107 17.83 -17.11 1.23
N PHE A 108 16.82 -16.30 0.86
CA PHE A 108 16.49 -16.18 -0.56
C PHE A 108 17.63 -15.50 -1.31
N SER A 109 18.12 -16.21 -2.31
CA SER A 109 19.13 -15.73 -3.25
C SER A 109 18.62 -14.53 -4.05
N GLU A 110 19.54 -13.70 -4.53
CA GLU A 110 19.19 -12.60 -5.44
C GLU A 110 18.48 -13.10 -6.70
N ASN A 111 18.77 -14.32 -7.16
CA ASN A 111 18.08 -14.93 -8.29
C ASN A 111 16.59 -15.22 -7.99
N GLU A 112 16.27 -15.69 -6.78
CA GLU A 112 14.87 -15.89 -6.35
C GLU A 112 14.14 -14.55 -6.23
N MET A 113 14.82 -13.52 -5.73
CA MET A 113 14.27 -12.17 -5.67
C MET A 113 13.94 -11.61 -7.06
N GLU A 114 14.85 -11.76 -8.02
CA GLU A 114 14.61 -11.33 -9.41
C GLU A 114 13.48 -12.09 -10.09
N ASN A 115 13.37 -13.40 -9.84
CA ASN A 115 12.25 -14.19 -10.34
C ASN A 115 10.92 -13.73 -9.72
N ALA A 116 10.89 -13.45 -8.42
CA ALA A 116 9.71 -12.95 -7.72
C ALA A 116 9.25 -11.59 -8.27
N LYS A 117 10.18 -10.64 -8.45
CA LYS A 117 9.91 -9.35 -9.11
C LYS A 117 9.36 -9.55 -10.52
N ARG A 118 9.95 -10.46 -11.31
CA ARG A 118 9.50 -10.76 -12.67
C ARG A 118 8.07 -11.30 -12.70
N THR A 119 7.72 -12.19 -11.78
CA THR A 119 6.35 -12.71 -11.63
C THR A 119 5.36 -11.59 -11.40
N ILE A 120 5.64 -10.69 -10.45
CA ILE A 120 4.78 -9.54 -10.17
C ILE A 120 4.73 -8.59 -11.37
N ILE A 121 5.86 -8.25 -11.99
CA ILE A 121 5.91 -7.40 -13.19
C ILE A 121 5.03 -7.98 -14.29
N ASN A 122 5.16 -9.27 -14.57
CA ASN A 122 4.36 -9.93 -15.59
C ASN A 122 2.86 -9.84 -15.28
N TRP A 123 2.46 -10.04 -14.03
CA TRP A 123 1.08 -9.83 -13.60
C TRP A 123 0.62 -8.37 -13.76
N THR A 124 1.47 -7.39 -13.46
CA THR A 124 1.13 -5.96 -13.63
C THR A 124 1.07 -5.48 -15.07
N LYS A 125 1.59 -6.23 -16.06
CA LYS A 125 1.55 -5.81 -17.48
C LYS A 125 0.12 -5.58 -17.95
N ASP A 126 -0.80 -6.46 -17.55
CA ASP A 126 -2.21 -6.35 -17.91
C ASP A 126 -2.87 -5.16 -17.20
N LEU A 127 -2.47 -4.87 -15.97
CA LEU A 127 -2.92 -3.67 -15.24
C LEU A 127 -2.44 -2.39 -15.93
N ARG A 128 -1.19 -2.37 -16.40
CA ARG A 128 -0.62 -1.21 -17.11
C ARG A 128 -1.30 -0.94 -18.45
N ALA A 129 -1.95 -1.92 -19.06
CA ALA A 129 -2.75 -1.75 -20.26
C ALA A 129 -4.17 -1.21 -19.98
N GLN A 130 -4.65 -1.29 -18.73
CA GLN A 130 -5.98 -0.80 -18.36
C GLN A 130 -6.02 0.74 -18.28
N PRO A 131 -7.18 1.35 -18.61
CA PRO A 131 -7.39 2.78 -18.39
C PRO A 131 -7.19 3.17 -16.92
N GLU A 132 -6.83 4.42 -16.68
CA GLU A 132 -6.75 4.97 -15.33
C GLU A 132 -8.12 4.86 -14.64
N GLN A 133 -8.10 4.58 -13.34
CA GLN A 133 -9.30 4.49 -12.50
C GLN A 133 -10.38 3.53 -13.06
N SER A 134 -9.99 2.51 -13.81
CA SER A 134 -10.93 1.55 -14.41
C SER A 134 -11.48 0.53 -13.40
N VAL A 135 -10.79 0.31 -12.28
CA VAL A 135 -11.19 -0.68 -11.28
C VAL A 135 -11.83 0.00 -10.07
N TRP A 136 -13.13 -0.24 -9.88
CA TRP A 136 -13.84 0.10 -8.64
C TRP A 136 -13.72 -1.04 -7.62
N PRO A 137 -13.02 -0.86 -6.48
CA PRO A 137 -12.83 -1.92 -5.49
C PRO A 137 -14.08 -2.24 -4.66
N GLY A 138 -15.08 -1.35 -4.64
CA GLY A 138 -16.27 -1.48 -3.78
C GLY A 138 -16.22 -0.55 -2.58
N GLU A 139 -17.40 -0.20 -2.05
CA GLU A 139 -17.51 0.75 -0.94
C GLU A 139 -16.88 0.20 0.34
N ALA A 140 -17.12 -1.08 0.64
CA ALA A 140 -16.54 -1.72 1.81
C ALA A 140 -15.01 -1.71 1.78
N VAL A 141 -14.40 -1.89 0.60
CA VAL A 141 -12.94 -1.83 0.46
C VAL A 141 -12.43 -0.39 0.60
N ALA A 142 -13.11 0.58 -0.03
CA ALA A 142 -12.76 1.98 0.08
C ALA A 142 -12.75 2.46 1.55
N GLN A 143 -13.76 2.06 2.33
CA GLN A 143 -13.84 2.40 3.75
C GLN A 143 -12.66 1.80 4.55
N VAL A 144 -12.24 0.58 4.23
CA VAL A 144 -11.07 -0.05 4.86
C VAL A 144 -9.79 0.69 4.50
N LEU A 145 -9.62 1.14 3.25
CA LEU A 145 -8.44 1.90 2.83
C LEU A 145 -8.34 3.24 3.59
N GLU A 146 -9.48 3.90 3.82
CA GLU A 146 -9.56 5.10 4.66
C GLU A 146 -9.19 4.81 6.12
N ASP A 147 -9.74 3.74 6.69
CA ASP A 147 -9.45 3.30 8.06
C ASP A 147 -7.95 3.01 8.24
N LEU A 148 -7.33 2.35 7.26
CA LEU A 148 -5.90 2.04 7.25
C LEU A 148 -5.07 3.33 7.16
N GLN A 149 -5.45 4.26 6.29
CA GLN A 149 -4.76 5.54 6.17
C GLN A 149 -4.85 6.35 7.48
N ALA A 150 -6.03 6.41 8.10
CA ALA A 150 -6.25 7.10 9.37
C ALA A 150 -5.42 6.50 10.51
N ALA A 151 -5.36 5.16 10.59
CA ALA A 151 -4.55 4.45 11.57
C ALA A 151 -3.05 4.71 11.40
N TRP A 152 -2.56 4.73 10.16
CA TRP A 152 -1.17 5.05 9.85
C TRP A 152 -0.82 6.51 10.19
N ARG A 153 -1.68 7.47 9.80
CA ARG A 153 -1.52 8.90 10.17
C ARG A 153 -1.47 9.09 11.70
N SER A 154 -2.26 8.30 12.42
CA SER A 154 -2.33 8.31 13.87
C SER A 154 -1.26 7.41 14.55
N ARG A 155 -0.31 6.86 13.78
CA ARG A 155 0.79 5.99 14.25
C ARG A 155 0.37 4.66 14.89
N HIS A 156 -0.89 4.24 14.74
CA HIS A 156 -1.36 2.93 15.19
C HIS A 156 -0.97 1.79 14.23
N MET A 157 -0.57 2.13 13.01
CA MET A 157 -0.07 1.18 12.02
C MET A 157 1.33 1.60 11.55
N PRO A 158 2.30 0.67 11.48
CA PRO A 158 3.68 1.01 11.17
C PRO A 158 3.91 1.40 9.70
N ASN A 159 3.07 0.92 8.78
CA ASN A 159 3.21 1.15 7.34
C ASN A 159 1.91 0.87 6.57
N LEU A 160 1.86 1.28 5.31
CA LEU A 160 0.74 1.16 4.37
C LEU A 160 0.87 -0.02 3.39
N LEU A 161 1.87 -0.92 3.54
CA LEU A 161 1.92 -2.15 2.73
C LEU A 161 0.64 -2.97 2.88
N THR A 162 0.00 -2.90 4.05
CA THR A 162 -1.31 -3.49 4.30
C THR A 162 -2.43 -2.96 3.39
N ALA A 163 -2.40 -1.69 3.01
CA ALA A 163 -3.37 -1.11 2.07
C ALA A 163 -3.09 -1.59 0.63
N MET A 164 -1.80 -1.71 0.29
CA MET A 164 -1.35 -2.24 -0.99
C MET A 164 -1.73 -3.72 -1.15
N GLU A 165 -1.56 -4.52 -0.11
CA GLU A 165 -2.01 -5.93 -0.05
C GLU A 165 -3.50 -6.06 -0.39
N LEU A 166 -4.34 -5.23 0.24
CA LEU A 166 -5.78 -5.26 0.03
C LEU A 166 -6.15 -4.94 -1.42
N LEU A 167 -5.49 -3.96 -2.04
CA LEU A 167 -5.73 -3.63 -3.45
C LEU A 167 -5.23 -4.70 -4.41
N MET A 168 -4.08 -5.32 -4.14
CA MET A 168 -3.63 -6.49 -4.90
C MET A 168 -4.64 -7.64 -4.79
N TRP A 169 -5.21 -7.86 -3.59
CA TRP A 169 -6.31 -8.80 -3.38
C TRP A 169 -7.52 -8.50 -4.26
N VAL A 170 -8.02 -7.26 -4.27
CA VAL A 170 -9.13 -6.83 -5.14
C VAL A 170 -8.86 -7.18 -6.60
N LEU A 171 -7.65 -6.91 -7.07
CA LEU A 171 -7.26 -7.15 -8.46
C LEU A 171 -7.15 -8.64 -8.80
N LEU A 172 -6.80 -9.49 -7.84
CA LEU A 172 -6.82 -10.95 -8.02
C LEU A 172 -8.22 -11.55 -7.98
N THR A 173 -9.17 -10.85 -7.37
CA THR A 173 -10.52 -11.34 -7.12
C THR A 173 -11.58 -10.61 -7.96
N GLN A 174 -11.16 -9.96 -9.06
CA GLN A 174 -12.08 -9.27 -9.96
C GLN A 174 -13.17 -10.24 -10.45
N GLY A 175 -14.44 -9.93 -10.16
CA GLY A 175 -15.60 -10.77 -10.48
C GLY A 175 -16.29 -11.41 -9.28
N LEU A 176 -15.80 -11.20 -8.06
CA LEU A 176 -16.43 -11.65 -6.82
C LEU A 176 -17.18 -10.50 -6.11
N ASP A 177 -17.99 -10.88 -5.12
CA ASP A 177 -18.73 -9.91 -4.31
C ASP A 177 -17.78 -8.99 -3.56
N LYS A 178 -17.80 -7.71 -3.97
CA LYS A 178 -16.91 -6.66 -3.45
C LYS A 178 -17.16 -6.39 -1.96
N GLU A 179 -18.35 -6.69 -1.45
CA GLU A 179 -18.70 -6.53 -0.04
C GLU A 179 -18.06 -7.61 0.85
N ALA A 180 -17.74 -8.77 0.29
CA ALA A 180 -17.10 -9.89 1.01
C ALA A 180 -15.57 -9.79 1.03
N ILE A 181 -14.97 -9.02 0.13
CA ILE A 181 -13.50 -8.90 -0.02
C ILE A 181 -12.82 -8.54 1.30
N PRO A 182 -13.25 -7.50 2.06
CA PRO A 182 -12.57 -7.14 3.30
C PRO A 182 -12.55 -8.25 4.35
N GLN A 183 -13.66 -9.00 4.49
CA GLN A 183 -13.77 -10.08 5.45
C GLN A 183 -12.87 -11.26 5.06
N GLN A 184 -12.89 -11.66 3.79
CA GLN A 184 -12.05 -12.74 3.28
C GLN A 184 -10.56 -12.39 3.38
N TRP A 185 -10.20 -11.16 3.02
CA TRP A 185 -8.85 -10.64 3.18
C TRP A 185 -8.40 -10.65 4.64
N LEU A 186 -9.26 -10.25 5.58
CA LEU A 186 -8.93 -10.26 7.00
C LEU A 186 -8.72 -11.69 7.52
N ILE A 187 -9.61 -12.63 7.16
CA ILE A 187 -9.49 -14.04 7.52
C ILE A 187 -8.17 -14.62 6.99
N TRP A 188 -7.85 -14.35 5.72
CA TRP A 188 -6.59 -14.74 5.13
C TRP A 188 -5.39 -14.19 5.91
N LYS A 189 -5.40 -12.88 6.19
CA LYS A 189 -4.31 -12.21 6.91
C LYS A 189 -4.09 -12.78 8.31
N GLN A 190 -5.17 -13.10 9.02
CA GLN A 190 -5.09 -13.73 10.35
C GLN A 190 -4.50 -15.15 10.29
N ARG A 191 -4.83 -15.93 9.25
CA ARG A 191 -4.32 -17.30 9.09
C ARG A 191 -2.85 -17.35 8.68
N THR A 192 -2.41 -16.45 7.79
CA THR A 192 -1.04 -16.47 7.26
C THR A 192 -0.01 -15.85 8.21
N GLN A 193 -0.41 -15.01 9.16
CA GLN A 193 0.54 -14.28 10.00
C GLN A 193 0.84 -14.90 11.39
N LYS A 194 0.17 -15.98 11.86
CA LYS A 194 0.36 -16.64 13.19
C LYS A 194 0.90 -15.72 14.32
N ILE A 195 0.33 -14.52 14.46
CA ILE A 195 0.69 -13.53 15.50
C ILE A 195 -0.61 -13.06 16.11
N GLY A 196 -0.71 -13.18 17.44
CA GLY A 196 -1.80 -12.60 18.22
C GLY A 196 -1.98 -11.13 17.84
N ALA A 197 -3.20 -10.80 17.42
CA ALA A 197 -3.62 -9.52 16.86
C ALA A 197 -3.00 -9.19 15.48
N ALA A 198 -3.87 -9.15 14.46
CA ALA A 198 -3.78 -8.03 13.52
C ALA A 198 -3.64 -6.77 14.39
N ARG A 199 -2.44 -6.15 14.44
CA ARG A 199 -2.18 -5.02 15.35
C ARG A 199 -3.20 -3.88 15.15
N TYR A 200 -3.87 -3.86 14.00
CA TYR A 200 -5.07 -3.07 13.74
C TYR A 200 -6.08 -3.88 12.92
N ILE A 201 -7.30 -4.03 13.45
CA ILE A 201 -8.48 -4.49 12.68
C ILE A 201 -9.25 -3.23 12.26
N PRO A 202 -9.46 -2.98 10.95
CA PRO A 202 -10.26 -1.85 10.48
C PRO A 202 -11.63 -1.80 11.14
N HIS A 203 -12.07 -0.60 11.53
CA HIS A 203 -13.31 -0.42 12.29
C HIS A 203 -14.54 -0.85 11.48
N SER A 204 -14.53 -0.56 10.18
CA SER A 204 -15.54 -0.99 9.21
C SER A 204 -15.77 -2.51 9.16
N VAL A 205 -14.75 -3.31 9.44
CA VAL A 205 -14.85 -4.78 9.44
C VAL A 205 -15.37 -5.31 10.78
N ARG A 206 -15.14 -4.60 11.90
CA ARG A 206 -15.63 -5.00 13.23
C ARG A 206 -17.14 -4.85 13.39
N GLN A 207 -17.75 -3.85 12.74
CA GLN A 207 -19.19 -3.57 12.90
C GLN A 207 -20.11 -4.61 12.23
N LYS A 208 -19.60 -5.42 11.29
CA LYS A 208 -20.40 -6.47 10.61
C LYS A 208 -20.35 -7.83 11.34
N SER A 209 -19.72 -7.92 12.51
CA SER A 209 -19.52 -9.18 13.27
C SER A 209 -20.26 -9.23 14.62
N ILE A 210 -21.27 -8.38 14.82
CA ILE A 210 -22.18 -8.39 15.98
C ILE A 210 -23.61 -8.59 15.47
#